data_AF-A0A2E6WPF5-F1
#
_entry.id   AF-A0A2E6WPF5-F1
#
_cell.length_a   1.000
_cell.length_b   1.000
_cell.length_c   1.000
_cell.angle_alpha   90.00
_cell.angle_beta   90.00
_cell.angle_gamma   90.00
#
_symmetry.space_group_name_H-M   'P 1'
#
loop_
_entity.id
_entity.type
_entity.pdbx_description
1 polymer ?
#
loop_
_entity_poly.entity_id
_entity_poly.type
_entity_poly.pdbx_seq_one_letter_code
_entity_poly.pdbx_strand_id
1 'polypeptide(L)'
;MDVDPSRTGAPEGDAYEWFHRAKRLLSEGNPDAAVVLLERVQRTDATPAVAETLGRALFEARRYDEAIEVLTELVEQSPNDDYAHYALGMALWRRQQFPSARDHLSMAFVMRPDRAEYGQALGQVKATLRARSEAGLPLIGPISAADGANPLDGPGSHGLV
;
A
#
# COMPACT_ATOMS: atom_id res chain seq x y z
N MET A 1 0.75 -54.81 0.37
CA MET A 1 0.22 -53.57 -0.24
C MET A 1 0.20 -52.56 0.88
N ASP A 2 1.34 -51.90 1.12
CA ASP A 2 1.50 -50.93 2.19
C ASP A 2 1.25 -49.56 1.58
N VAL A 3 0.06 -49.03 1.84
CA VAL A 3 -0.34 -47.69 1.44
C VAL A 3 0.17 -46.75 2.53
N ASP A 4 1.36 -46.20 2.31
CA ASP A 4 1.95 -45.15 3.15
C ASP A 4 1.04 -43.90 3.12
N PRO A 5 0.43 -43.50 4.25
CA PRO A 5 -0.46 -42.34 4.31
C PRO A 5 0.27 -40.98 4.23
N SER A 6 1.59 -40.95 4.03
CA SER A 6 2.38 -39.71 4.01
C SER A 6 2.46 -39.03 2.63
N ARG A 7 1.68 -39.47 1.63
CA ARG A 7 1.62 -38.85 0.29
C ARG A 7 0.57 -37.74 0.15
N THR A 8 0.44 -36.88 1.16
CA THR A 8 -0.32 -35.63 1.02
C THR A 8 0.63 -34.53 0.53
N GLY A 9 0.54 -34.17 -0.75
CA GLY A 9 1.38 -33.16 -1.42
C GLY A 9 1.15 -31.72 -0.96
N ALA A 10 1.18 -31.46 0.34
CA ALA A 10 1.37 -30.11 0.86
C ALA A 10 2.87 -29.80 0.89
N PRO A 11 3.34 -28.62 0.46
CA PRO A 11 4.74 -28.27 0.66
C PRO A 11 5.01 -28.22 2.18
N GLU A 12 5.75 -29.20 2.68
CA GLU A 12 6.28 -29.21 4.05
C GLU A 12 7.17 -27.98 4.25
N GLY A 13 6.95 -27.27 5.35
CA GLY A 13 7.72 -26.11 5.79
C GLY A 13 7.05 -25.53 7.03
N ASP A 14 7.85 -25.24 8.06
CA ASP A 14 7.37 -24.49 9.23
C ASP A 14 7.04 -23.05 8.79
N ALA A 15 6.23 -22.32 9.57
CA ALA A 15 5.90 -20.91 9.33
C ALA A 15 7.16 -20.07 9.04
N TYR A 16 8.26 -20.40 9.75
CA TYR A 16 9.59 -19.86 9.52
C TYR A 16 10.11 -20.06 8.08
N GLU A 17 10.09 -21.29 7.56
CA GLU A 17 10.59 -21.60 6.21
C GLU A 17 9.77 -20.90 5.11
N TRP A 18 8.44 -20.87 5.27
CA TRP A 18 7.57 -20.16 4.33
C TRP A 18 7.81 -18.64 4.37
N PHE A 19 8.00 -18.07 5.56
CA PHE A 19 8.33 -16.66 5.72
C PHE A 19 9.66 -16.31 5.04
N HIS A 20 10.71 -17.11 5.26
CA HIS A 20 12.01 -16.91 4.62
C HIS A 20 11.96 -17.08 3.09
N ARG A 21 11.17 -18.04 2.61
CA ARG A 21 10.92 -18.23 1.17
C ARG A 21 10.17 -17.03 0.58
N ALA A 22 9.16 -16.51 1.26
CA ALA A 22 8.43 -15.33 0.80
C ALA A 22 9.33 -14.10 0.69
N LYS A 23 10.21 -13.86 1.66
CA LYS A 23 11.20 -12.78 1.60
C LYS A 23 12.13 -12.91 0.40
N ARG A 24 12.56 -14.13 0.07
CA ARG A 24 13.37 -14.40 -1.13
C ARG A 24 12.61 -14.11 -2.41
N LEU A 25 11.35 -14.55 -2.49
CA LEU A 25 10.48 -14.25 -3.64
C LEU A 25 10.31 -12.74 -3.85
N LEU A 26 10.20 -11.94 -2.79
CA LEU A 26 10.19 -10.47 -2.92
C LEU A 26 11.50 -9.92 -3.47
N SER A 27 12.64 -10.42 -3.00
CA SER A 27 13.95 -10.02 -3.53
C SER A 27 14.15 -10.43 -5.00
N GLU A 28 13.50 -11.51 -5.43
CA GLU A 28 13.50 -11.99 -6.82
C GLU A 28 12.47 -11.27 -7.71
N GLY A 29 11.65 -10.36 -7.14
CA GLY A 29 10.62 -9.63 -7.89
C GLY A 29 9.35 -10.44 -8.17
N ASN A 30 9.07 -11.46 -7.36
CA ASN A 30 7.87 -12.32 -7.43
C ASN A 30 6.89 -12.01 -6.28
N PRO A 31 6.29 -10.81 -6.21
CA PRO A 31 5.49 -10.40 -5.06
C PRO A 31 4.20 -11.20 -4.90
N ASP A 32 3.51 -11.56 -5.98
CA ASP A 32 2.27 -12.37 -5.90
C ASP A 32 2.52 -13.74 -5.24
N ALA A 33 3.61 -14.41 -5.61
CA ALA A 33 3.99 -15.68 -5.01
C ALA A 33 4.38 -15.51 -3.52
N ALA A 34 5.03 -14.39 -3.17
CA ALA A 34 5.34 -14.07 -1.79
C ALA A 34 4.07 -13.86 -0.96
N VAL A 35 3.07 -13.15 -1.50
CA VAL A 35 1.79 -12.92 -0.81
C VAL A 35 1.12 -14.23 -0.42
N VAL A 36 1.05 -15.21 -1.34
CA VAL A 36 0.42 -16.52 -1.05
C VAL A 36 1.08 -17.22 0.14
N LEU A 37 2.41 -17.16 0.23
CA LEU A 37 3.13 -17.75 1.37
C LEU A 37 2.91 -16.94 2.65
N LEU A 38 2.90 -15.60 2.57
CA LEU A 38 2.72 -14.73 3.73
C LEU A 38 1.31 -14.79 4.30
N GLU A 39 0.27 -14.85 3.47
CA GLU A 39 -1.12 -15.08 3.90
C GLU A 39 -1.27 -16.43 4.62
N ARG A 40 -0.46 -17.43 4.25
CA ARG A 40 -0.43 -18.72 4.95
C ARG A 40 0.25 -18.60 6.30
N VAL A 41 1.41 -17.94 6.36
CA VAL A 41 2.13 -17.71 7.61
C VAL A 41 1.29 -16.89 8.58
N GLN A 42 0.66 -15.80 8.11
CA GLN A 42 -0.19 -14.93 8.93
C GLN A 42 -1.33 -15.68 9.62
N ARG A 43 -1.90 -16.71 8.97
CA ARG A 43 -2.99 -17.52 9.56
C ARG A 43 -2.53 -18.49 10.64
N THR A 44 -1.26 -18.88 10.63
CA THR A 44 -0.70 -19.85 11.59
C THR A 44 0.14 -19.19 12.68
N ASP A 45 0.85 -18.13 12.32
CA ASP A 45 1.78 -17.38 13.19
C ASP A 45 1.74 -15.89 12.80
N ALA A 46 0.73 -15.20 13.33
CA ALA A 46 0.54 -13.77 13.13
C ALA A 46 1.55 -12.98 13.96
N THR A 47 2.53 -12.36 13.31
CA THR A 47 3.50 -11.47 13.96
C THR A 47 3.60 -10.15 13.21
N PRO A 48 4.00 -9.04 13.88
CA PRO A 48 4.20 -7.76 13.21
C PRO A 48 5.15 -7.84 12.02
N ALA A 49 6.22 -8.63 12.11
CA ALA A 49 7.17 -8.84 11.01
C ALA A 49 6.55 -9.54 9.80
N VAL A 50 5.62 -10.48 10.02
CA VAL A 50 4.87 -11.15 8.94
C VAL A 50 3.90 -10.17 8.29
N ALA A 51 3.16 -9.40 9.09
CA ALA A 51 2.24 -8.37 8.60
C ALA A 51 2.97 -7.28 7.80
N GLU A 52 4.13 -6.82 8.29
CA GLU A 52 4.98 -5.83 7.61
C GLU A 52 5.42 -6.35 6.22
N THR A 53 5.91 -7.59 6.19
CA THR A 53 6.37 -8.23 4.96
C THR A 53 5.20 -8.50 3.99
N LEU A 54 4.03 -8.89 4.52
CA LEU A 54 2.80 -9.08 3.75
C LEU A 54 2.31 -7.77 3.14
N GLY A 55 2.26 -6.69 3.92
CA GLY A 55 1.90 -5.35 3.44
C GLY A 55 2.84 -4.86 2.33
N ARG A 56 4.15 -5.08 2.49
CA ARG A 56 5.14 -4.81 1.43
C ARG A 56 4.86 -5.65 0.17
N ALA A 57 4.63 -6.95 0.33
CA ALA A 57 4.36 -7.85 -0.78
C ALA A 57 3.10 -7.46 -1.56
N LEU A 58 2.02 -7.13 -0.85
CA LEU A 58 0.76 -6.65 -1.43
C LEU A 58 0.96 -5.34 -2.19
N PHE A 59 1.76 -4.42 -1.64
CA PHE A 59 2.10 -3.17 -2.31
C PHE A 59 2.87 -3.39 -3.62
N GLU A 60 3.90 -4.26 -3.60
CA GLU A 60 4.69 -4.61 -4.79
C GLU A 60 3.85 -5.36 -5.84
N ALA A 61 2.90 -6.19 -5.39
CA ALA A 61 1.90 -6.86 -6.23
C ALA A 61 0.79 -5.90 -6.74
N ARG A 62 0.83 -4.61 -6.39
CA ARG A 62 -0.19 -3.60 -6.71
C ARG A 62 -1.58 -3.88 -6.13
N ARG A 63 -1.68 -4.79 -5.16
CA ARG A 63 -2.89 -5.09 -4.37
C ARG A 63 -3.02 -4.06 -3.25
N TYR A 64 -3.20 -2.81 -3.65
CA TYR A 64 -3.09 -1.66 -2.73
C TYR A 64 -4.18 -1.61 -1.67
N ASP A 65 -5.41 -2.04 -1.98
CA ASP A 65 -6.51 -2.04 -1.01
C ASP A 65 -6.23 -3.04 0.11
N GLU A 66 -5.79 -4.26 -0.23
CA GLU A 66 -5.40 -5.28 0.73
C GLU A 66 -4.15 -4.88 1.51
N ALA A 67 -3.19 -4.21 0.88
CA ALA A 67 -2.04 -3.65 1.57
C ALA A 67 -2.46 -2.63 2.63
N ILE A 68 -3.43 -1.77 2.32
CA ILE A 68 -3.97 -0.79 3.27
C ILE A 68 -4.59 -1.52 4.47
N GLU A 69 -5.41 -2.55 4.25
CA GLU A 69 -6.04 -3.31 5.33
C GLU A 69 -5.00 -3.90 6.30
N VAL A 70 -4.03 -4.67 5.78
CA VAL A 70 -2.99 -5.31 6.60
C VAL A 70 -2.12 -4.28 7.33
N LEU A 71 -1.74 -3.18 6.65
CA LEU A 71 -0.86 -2.17 7.24
C LEU A 71 -1.59 -1.26 8.24
N THR A 72 -2.90 -1.04 8.08
CA THR A 72 -3.72 -0.34 9.06
C THR A 72 -3.77 -1.13 10.37
N GLU A 73 -4.06 -2.43 10.30
CA GLU A 73 -4.04 -3.30 11.49
C GLU A 73 -2.66 -3.33 12.15
N LEU A 74 -1.59 -3.37 11.35
CA LEU A 74 -0.22 -3.34 11.84
C LEU A 74 0.10 -2.04 12.59
N VAL A 75 -0.29 -0.88 12.04
CA VAL A 75 -0.08 0.43 12.70
C VAL A 75 -0.90 0.54 13.98
N GLU A 76 -2.10 -0.03 14.05
CA GLU A 76 -2.90 -0.05 15.28
C GLU A 76 -2.23 -0.89 16.39
N GLN A 77 -1.58 -1.99 16.03
CA GLN A 77 -0.88 -2.87 16.96
C GLN A 77 0.53 -2.36 17.32
N SER A 78 1.21 -1.75 16.36
CA SER A 78 2.61 -1.29 16.45
C SER A 78 2.71 0.15 15.92
N PRO A 79 2.19 1.14 16.68
CA PRO A 79 2.13 2.55 16.23
C PRO A 79 3.50 3.24 16.14
N ASN A 80 4.58 2.57 16.57
CA ASN A 80 5.95 3.06 16.49
C ASN A 80 6.75 2.42 15.34
N ASP A 81 6.09 1.65 14.47
CA ASP A 81 6.72 1.05 13.30
C ASP A 81 6.78 2.08 12.15
N ASP A 82 7.98 2.63 11.95
CA ASP A 82 8.21 3.64 10.92
C ASP A 82 7.98 3.13 9.50
N TYR A 83 8.28 1.86 9.26
CA TYR A 83 8.12 1.27 7.95
C TYR A 83 6.64 0.97 7.66
N ALA A 84 5.88 0.50 8.65
CA ALA A 84 4.43 0.30 8.50
C ALA A 84 3.72 1.62 8.13
N HIS A 85 4.06 2.72 8.81
CA HIS A 85 3.56 4.05 8.47
C HIS A 85 3.97 4.47 7.04
N TYR A 86 5.22 4.23 6.65
CA TYR A 86 5.68 4.54 5.29
C TYR A 86 4.93 3.73 4.23
N ALA A 87 4.86 2.41 4.38
CA ALA A 87 4.20 1.49 3.45
C ALA A 87 2.71 1.81 3.33
N LEU A 88 2.02 2.09 4.43
CA LEU A 88 0.60 2.47 4.44
C LEU A 88 0.41 3.79 3.70
N GLY A 89 1.25 4.79 3.98
CA GLY A 89 1.23 6.07 3.28
C GLY A 89 1.44 5.94 1.77
N MET A 90 2.35 5.07 1.35
CA MET A 90 2.58 4.77 -0.06
C MET A 90 1.38 4.07 -0.73
N ALA A 91 0.76 3.09 -0.05
CA ALA A 91 -0.42 2.40 -0.55
C ALA A 91 -1.63 3.35 -0.70
N LEU A 92 -1.88 4.18 0.32
CA LEU A 92 -2.89 5.25 0.31
C LEU A 92 -2.65 6.24 -0.83
N TRP A 93 -1.39 6.60 -1.08
CA TRP A 93 -1.05 7.48 -2.19
C TRP A 93 -1.37 6.82 -3.54
N ARG A 94 -1.06 5.54 -3.73
CA ARG A 94 -1.44 4.80 -4.95
C ARG A 94 -2.96 4.74 -5.15
N ARG A 95 -3.73 4.71 -4.06
CA ARG A 95 -5.20 4.83 -4.06
C ARG A 95 -5.71 6.26 -4.12
N GLN A 96 -4.84 7.24 -4.35
CA GLN A 96 -5.17 8.67 -4.45
C GLN A 96 -5.85 9.23 -3.19
N GLN A 97 -5.60 8.63 -2.03
CA GLN A 97 -6.04 9.12 -0.72
C GLN A 97 -4.94 10.04 -0.15
N PHE A 98 -4.67 11.15 -0.85
CA PHE A 98 -3.49 11.99 -0.57
C PHE A 98 -3.44 12.59 0.84
N PRO A 99 -4.56 13.02 1.47
CA PRO A 99 -4.54 13.51 2.85
C PRO A 99 -4.05 12.47 3.84
N SER A 100 -4.66 11.27 3.85
CA SER A 100 -4.24 10.17 4.73
C SER A 100 -2.81 9.72 4.43
N ALA A 101 -2.44 9.64 3.15
CA ALA A 101 -1.07 9.33 2.74
C ALA A 101 -0.05 10.31 3.33
N ARG A 102 -0.34 11.62 3.29
CA ARG A 102 0.52 12.66 3.90
C ARG A 102 0.68 12.42 5.40
N ASP A 103 -0.39 12.07 6.11
CA ASP A 103 -0.35 11.94 7.56
C ASP A 103 0.52 10.75 7.99
N HIS A 104 0.36 9.58 7.36
CA HIS A 104 1.21 8.43 7.63
C HIS A 104 2.67 8.65 7.18
N LEU A 105 2.91 9.25 6.00
CA LEU A 105 4.26 9.59 5.57
C LEU A 105 4.93 10.63 6.46
N SER A 106 4.16 11.54 7.07
CA SER A 106 4.67 12.50 8.04
C SER A 106 5.11 11.79 9.32
N MET A 107 4.34 10.81 9.79
CA MET A 107 4.69 10.02 10.97
C MET A 107 5.98 9.22 10.74
N ALA A 108 6.07 8.52 9.60
CA ALA A 108 7.29 7.81 9.20
C ALA A 108 8.52 8.74 9.16
N PHE A 109 8.39 9.90 8.53
CA PHE A 109 9.47 10.89 8.45
C PHE A 109 9.89 11.46 9.81
N VAL A 110 8.93 11.73 10.71
CA VAL A 110 9.23 12.22 12.06
C VAL A 110 9.98 11.17 12.88
N MET A 111 9.60 9.89 12.76
CA MET A 111 10.29 8.80 13.46
C MET A 111 11.70 8.57 12.91
N ARG A 112 11.88 8.64 11.59
CA ARG A 112 13.15 8.37 10.90
C ARG A 112 13.47 9.44 9.84
N PRO A 113 13.90 10.64 10.25
CA PRO A 113 14.24 11.73 9.33
C PRO A 113 15.52 11.45 8.52
N ASP A 114 16.33 10.48 8.94
CA ASP A 114 17.53 9.99 8.25
C ASP A 114 17.21 9.17 6.99
N ARG A 115 15.99 8.64 6.88
CA ARG A 115 15.51 7.90 5.71
C ARG A 115 15.09 8.88 4.62
N ALA A 116 15.97 9.10 3.67
CA ALA A 116 15.71 10.01 2.55
C ALA A 116 14.42 9.65 1.79
N GLU A 117 14.11 8.36 1.66
CA GLU A 117 12.92 7.87 0.96
C GLU A 117 11.62 8.40 1.59
N TYR A 118 11.56 8.53 2.92
CA TYR A 118 10.38 9.00 3.64
C TYR A 118 10.15 10.50 3.37
N GLY A 119 11.22 11.29 3.42
CA GLY A 119 11.16 12.71 3.09
C GLY A 119 10.77 12.97 1.63
N GLN A 120 11.30 12.15 0.70
CA GLN A 120 10.95 12.24 -0.73
C GLN A 120 9.47 11.91 -0.97
N ALA A 121 8.97 10.81 -0.42
CA ALA A 121 7.57 10.44 -0.54
C ALA A 121 6.64 11.51 0.06
N LEU A 122 6.99 12.05 1.24
CA LEU A 122 6.25 13.13 1.88
C LEU A 122 6.24 14.42 1.05
N GLY A 123 7.37 14.76 0.43
CA GLY A 123 7.46 15.91 -0.47
C GLY A 123 6.54 15.76 -1.69
N GLN A 124 6.54 14.58 -2.31
CA GLN A 124 5.74 14.29 -3.49
C GLN A 124 4.23 14.31 -3.20
N VAL A 125 3.78 13.73 -2.08
CA VAL A 125 2.36 13.78 -1.69
C VAL A 125 1.91 15.20 -1.35
N LYS A 126 2.75 15.99 -0.69
CA LYS A 126 2.47 17.41 -0.40
C LYS A 126 2.37 18.24 -1.66
N ALA A 127 3.28 18.04 -2.62
CA ALA A 127 3.23 18.70 -3.91
C ALA A 127 1.94 18.36 -4.68
N THR A 128 1.52 17.09 -4.65
CA THR A 128 0.27 16.64 -5.27
C THR A 128 -0.95 17.30 -4.64
N LEU A 129 -1.02 17.32 -3.30
CA LEU A 129 -2.10 17.99 -2.57
C LEU A 129 -2.17 19.49 -2.90
N ARG A 130 -1.02 20.15 -2.94
CA ARG A 130 -0.92 21.57 -3.27
C ARG A 130 -1.45 21.83 -4.68
N ALA A 131 -0.96 21.08 -5.67
CA ALA A 131 -1.35 21.24 -7.07
C ALA A 131 -2.86 21.02 -7.27
N ARG A 132 -3.43 19.99 -6.63
CA ARG A 132 -4.88 19.73 -6.71
C ARG A 132 -5.69 20.82 -6.02
N SER A 133 -5.28 21.26 -4.83
CA SER A 133 -5.94 22.34 -4.10
C SER A 133 -5.94 23.66 -4.88
N GLU A 134 -4.79 24.04 -5.45
CA GLU A 134 -4.65 25.26 -6.26
C GLU A 134 -5.47 25.20 -7.55
N ALA A 135 -5.66 24.00 -8.11
CA ALA A 135 -6.50 23.77 -9.28
C ALA A 135 -7.99 23.59 -8.96
N GLY A 136 -8.40 23.62 -7.70
CA GLY A 136 -9.78 23.34 -7.29
C GLY A 136 -10.22 21.89 -7.52
N LEU A 137 -9.27 20.96 -7.66
CA LEU A 137 -9.52 19.54 -7.94
C LEU A 137 -9.75 18.75 -6.65
N PRO A 138 -10.47 17.62 -6.72
CA PRO A 138 -10.67 16.73 -5.57
C PRO A 138 -9.34 16.27 -4.98
N LEU A 139 -9.20 16.36 -3.65
CA LEU A 139 -8.01 15.88 -2.94
C LEU A 139 -8.01 14.37 -2.73
N ILE A 140 -9.08 13.67 -3.13
CA ILE A 140 -9.18 12.22 -3.02
C ILE A 140 -9.74 11.68 -4.33
N GLY A 141 -9.21 10.54 -4.77
CA GLY A 141 -9.73 9.80 -5.91
C GLY A 141 -9.33 10.37 -7.27
N PRO A 142 -9.89 9.79 -8.34
CA PRO A 142 -9.56 10.17 -9.70
C PRO A 142 -10.13 11.55 -10.03
N ILE A 143 -9.45 12.24 -10.94
CA ILE A 143 -9.97 13.48 -11.53
C ILE A 143 -10.96 13.07 -12.62
N SER A 144 -12.21 13.48 -12.49
CA SER A 144 -13.26 13.29 -13.48
C SER A 144 -13.23 14.40 -14.53
N ALA A 145 -13.82 14.14 -15.70
CA ALA A 145 -14.04 15.16 -16.72
C ALA A 145 -14.87 16.35 -16.19
N ALA A 146 -15.75 16.10 -15.21
CA ALA A 146 -16.53 17.15 -14.54
C ALA A 146 -15.65 18.08 -13.67
N ASP A 147 -14.53 17.59 -13.14
CA ASP A 147 -13.63 18.39 -12.30
C ASP A 147 -12.75 19.34 -13.13
N GLY A 148 -12.61 19.07 -14.43
CA GLY A 148 -11.88 19.89 -15.39
C GLY A 148 -12.76 20.86 -16.20
N ALA A 149 -14.09 20.80 -16.02
CA ALA A 149 -15.01 21.71 -16.69
C ALA A 149 -14.84 23.10 -16.06
N ASN A 150 -14.18 23.99 -16.80
CA ASN A 150 -14.01 25.38 -16.39
C ASN A 150 -15.42 26.01 -16.23
N PRO A 151 -15.74 26.71 -15.14
CA PRO A 151 -17.04 27.40 -15.00
C PRO A 151 -17.31 28.46 -16.10
N LEU A 152 -16.34 28.70 -16.98
CA LEU A 152 -16.46 29.57 -18.16
C LEU A 152 -16.94 28.84 -19.43
N ASP A 153 -17.02 27.51 -19.43
CA ASP A 153 -17.73 26.73 -20.47
C ASP A 153 -19.25 26.77 -20.17
N GLY A 154 -19.80 27.99 -20.08
CA GLY A 154 -21.24 28.20 -20.09
C GLY A 154 -21.83 27.77 -21.43
N PRO A 155 -23.14 27.42 -21.49
CA PRO A 155 -23.77 27.03 -22.74
C PRO A 155 -23.59 28.18 -23.74
N GLY A 156 -22.85 27.91 -24.81
CA GLY A 156 -22.63 28.85 -25.90
C GLY A 156 -23.96 29.46 -26.30
N SER A 157 -24.04 30.77 -26.14
CA SER A 157 -25.11 31.63 -26.60
C SER A 157 -25.21 31.55 -28.13
N HIS A 158 -25.89 30.53 -28.64
CA HIS A 158 -26.48 30.61 -29.97
C HIS A 158 -27.75 31.45 -29.89
N GLY A 159 -27.53 32.75 -30.01
CA GLY A 159 -28.57 33.72 -30.26
C GLY A 159 -29.21 33.54 -31.64
N LEU A 160 -30.49 33.92 -31.69
CA LEU A 160 -31.28 34.43 -32.80
C LEU A 160 -30.81 34.06 -34.23
N VAL A 161 -31.69 33.33 -34.94
CA VAL A 161 -32.48 33.86 -36.07
C VAL A 161 -33.76 33.04 -36.23
#